data_AF-A0A8J3XJ63-F1
#
_entry.id   AF-A0A8J3XJ63-F1
#
_cell.length_a   1.000
_cell.length_b   1.000
_cell.length_c   1.000
_cell.angle_alpha   90.00
_cell.angle_beta   90.00
_cell.angle_gamma   90.00
#
_symmetry.space_group_name_H-M   'P 1'
#
loop_
_entity.id
_entity.type
_entity.pdbx_description
1 polymer ?
#
loop_
_entity_poly.entity_id
_entity_poly.type
_entity_poly.pdbx_seq_one_letter_code
_entity_poly.pdbx_strand_id
1 'polypeptide(L)'
;MAYIRHHYYAAKVDELAADPIVQGMLADLEGVPDYDLMHVGTRTPLFAFMTRANHVYRERGGQIDAHIGGVAEALLKLRAERTEHTERTER
;
A
#
# COMPACT_ATOMS: atom_id res chain seq x y z
N MET A 1 -19.13 -18.20 -4.59
CA MET A 1 -18.17 -18.20 -3.45
C MET A 1 -16.87 -17.44 -3.76
N ALA A 2 -16.99 -16.23 -4.32
CA ALA A 2 -15.87 -15.34 -4.69
C ALA A 2 -15.97 -13.97 -3.97
N TYR A 3 -17.20 -13.52 -3.71
CA TYR A 3 -17.51 -12.25 -3.04
C TYR A 3 -16.95 -12.13 -1.61
N ILE A 4 -17.06 -13.19 -0.80
CA ILE A 4 -16.57 -13.18 0.60
C ILE A 4 -15.05 -12.99 0.67
N ARG A 5 -14.30 -13.59 -0.27
CA ARG A 5 -12.84 -13.47 -0.33
C ARG A 5 -12.42 -12.02 -0.60
N HIS A 6 -13.00 -11.39 -1.61
CA HIS A 6 -12.65 -10.02 -1.99
C HIS A 6 -12.87 -9.01 -0.86
N HIS A 7 -13.97 -9.12 -0.11
CA HIS A 7 -14.24 -8.24 1.04
C HIS A 7 -13.24 -8.43 2.18
N TYR A 8 -12.84 -9.68 2.45
CA TYR A 8 -11.82 -9.97 3.45
C TYR A 8 -10.44 -9.40 3.05
N TYR A 9 -10.08 -9.49 1.77
CA TYR A 9 -8.85 -8.89 1.25
C TYR A 9 -8.84 -7.36 1.40
N ALA A 10 -9.92 -6.69 0.99
CA ALA A 10 -10.03 -5.24 1.10
C ALA A 10 -9.99 -4.78 2.57
N ALA A 11 -10.70 -5.47 3.47
CA ALA A 11 -10.69 -5.15 4.89
C ALA A 11 -9.29 -5.25 5.50
N LYS A 12 -8.50 -6.26 5.13
CA LYS A 12 -7.12 -6.41 5.60
C LYS A 12 -6.17 -5.33 5.06
N VAL A 13 -6.39 -4.86 3.84
CA VAL A 13 -5.66 -3.71 3.28
C VAL A 13 -6.01 -2.42 4.02
N ASP A 14 -7.28 -2.24 4.39
CA ASP A 14 -7.73 -1.09 5.17
C ASP A 14 -7.15 -1.09 6.59
N GLU A 15 -7.12 -2.27 7.25
CA GLU A 15 -6.43 -2.46 8.53
C GLU A 15 -4.94 -2.09 8.43
N LEU A 16 -4.25 -2.57 7.38
CA LEU A 16 -2.84 -2.23 7.15
C LEU A 16 -2.64 -0.74 6.84
N ALA A 17 -3.56 -0.08 6.12
CA ALA A 17 -3.47 1.36 5.86
C ALA A 17 -3.59 2.20 7.14
N ALA A 18 -4.28 1.68 8.16
CA ALA A 18 -4.36 2.29 9.49
C ALA A 18 -3.16 1.96 10.39
N ASP A 19 -2.29 1.02 9.99
CA ASP A 19 -1.13 0.62 10.79
C ASP A 19 -0.07 1.74 10.83
N PRO A 20 0.37 2.18 12.03
CA PRO A 20 1.40 3.21 12.17
C PRO A 20 2.73 2.90 11.46
N ILE A 21 3.11 1.63 11.34
CA ILE A 21 4.31 1.21 10.62
C ILE A 21 4.13 1.49 9.13
N VAL A 22 2.97 1.13 8.56
CA VAL A 22 2.66 1.37 7.14
C VAL A 22 2.57 2.87 6.86
N GLN A 23 1.93 3.63 7.74
CA GLN A 23 1.89 5.10 7.63
C GLN A 23 3.30 5.70 7.69
N GLY A 24 4.18 5.20 8.56
CA GLY A 24 5.58 5.63 8.62
C GLY A 24 6.38 5.23 7.38
N MET A 25 6.06 4.11 6.74
CA MET A 25 6.69 3.67 5.49
C MET A 25 6.28 4.51 4.28
N LEU A 26 5.13 5.19 4.33
CA LEU A 26 4.68 6.06 3.23
C LEU A 26 5.68 7.18 2.94
N ALA A 27 6.33 7.72 3.97
CA ALA A 27 7.34 8.76 3.82
C ALA A 27 8.55 8.30 2.99
N ASP A 28 8.91 7.01 3.04
CA ASP A 28 10.02 6.44 2.28
C ASP A 28 9.72 6.34 0.78
N LEU A 29 8.45 6.51 0.38
CA LEU A 29 8.00 6.46 -1.01
C LEU A 29 7.92 7.85 -1.65
N GLU A 30 8.23 8.91 -0.90
CA GLU A 30 8.22 10.26 -1.43
C GLU A 30 9.27 10.42 -2.53
N GLY A 31 8.84 10.95 -3.68
CA GLY A 31 9.71 11.09 -4.86
C GLY A 31 9.97 9.80 -5.63
N VAL A 32 9.53 8.63 -5.14
CA VAL A 32 9.64 7.37 -5.90
C VAL A 32 8.62 7.38 -7.04
N PRO A 33 9.04 7.13 -8.29
CA PRO A 33 8.14 7.18 -9.43
C PRO A 33 7.22 5.96 -9.46
N ASP A 34 6.02 6.15 -10.01
CA ASP A 34 4.96 5.14 -10.01
C ASP A 34 5.36 3.85 -10.72
N TYR A 35 6.17 3.94 -11.77
CA TYR A 35 6.64 2.79 -12.54
C TYR A 35 7.58 1.87 -11.75
N ASP A 36 8.17 2.33 -10.64
CA ASP A 36 8.98 1.51 -9.74
C ASP A 36 8.14 0.81 -8.66
N LEU A 37 6.90 1.25 -8.46
CA LEU A 37 6.02 0.75 -7.41
C LEU A 37 4.89 -0.14 -7.94
N MET A 38 4.33 0.20 -9.10
CA MET A 38 3.14 -0.44 -9.66
C MET A 38 3.21 -0.60 -11.17
N HIS A 39 2.40 -1.53 -11.69
CA HIS A 39 2.27 -1.69 -13.14
C HIS A 39 1.67 -0.42 -13.74
N VAL A 40 2.31 0.10 -14.79
CA VAL A 40 1.92 1.35 -15.47
C VAL A 40 0.44 1.33 -15.84
N GLY A 41 -0.27 2.41 -15.49
CA GLY A 41 -1.70 2.55 -15.77
C GLY A 41 -2.63 1.70 -14.88
N THR A 42 -2.10 1.06 -13.83
CA THR A 42 -2.87 0.27 -12.87
C THR A 42 -2.56 0.71 -11.44
N ARG A 43 -3.33 0.20 -10.46
CA ARG A 43 -3.02 0.30 -9.01
C ARG A 43 -2.43 -1.00 -8.44
N THR A 44 -1.98 -1.91 -9.30
CA THR A 44 -1.45 -3.22 -8.89
C THR A 44 0.04 -3.08 -8.61
N PRO A 45 0.52 -3.40 -7.38
CA PRO A 45 1.92 -3.25 -7.05
C PRO A 45 2.81 -4.23 -7.85
N LEU A 46 4.04 -3.83 -8.12
CA LEU A 46 5.05 -4.73 -8.69
C LEU A 46 5.51 -5.75 -7.64
N PHE A 47 5.83 -6.97 -8.08
CA PHE A 47 6.30 -8.03 -7.18
C PHE A 47 7.56 -7.64 -6.38
N ALA A 48 8.50 -6.93 -7.02
CA ALA A 48 9.70 -6.42 -6.36
C ALA A 48 9.34 -5.43 -5.24
N PHE A 49 8.38 -4.53 -5.49
CA PHE A 49 7.88 -3.60 -4.49
C PHE A 49 7.16 -4.32 -3.35
N MET A 50 6.28 -5.29 -3.65
CA MET A 50 5.62 -6.12 -2.62
C MET A 50 6.62 -6.79 -1.69
N THR A 51 7.65 -7.40 -2.26
CA THR A 51 8.71 -8.10 -1.51
C THR A 51 9.47 -7.14 -0.61
N ARG A 52 9.86 -5.98 -1.15
CA ARG A 52 10.58 -4.95 -0.39
C ARG A 52 9.72 -4.34 0.72
N ALA A 53 8.46 -4.03 0.44
CA ALA A 53 7.52 -3.48 1.41
C ALA A 53 7.32 -4.45 2.57
N ASN A 54 7.10 -5.74 2.29
CA ASN A 54 6.98 -6.75 3.35
C ASN A 54 8.24 -6.90 4.19
N HIS A 55 9.42 -6.81 3.56
CA HIS A 55 10.70 -6.88 4.27
C HIS A 55 10.82 -5.73 5.27
N VAL A 56 10.65 -4.48 4.80
CA VAL A 56 10.75 -3.28 5.65
C VAL A 56 9.69 -3.29 6.75
N TYR A 57 8.45 -3.68 6.42
CA TYR A 57 7.38 -3.80 7.40
C TYR A 57 7.74 -4.79 8.52
N ARG A 58 8.29 -5.95 8.18
CA ARG A 58 8.76 -6.94 9.17
C ARG A 58 9.95 -6.45 9.97
N GLU A 59 10.91 -5.77 9.35
CA GLU A 59 12.07 -5.16 10.05
C GLU A 59 11.63 -4.14 11.09
N ARG A 60 10.52 -3.44 10.85
CA ARG A 60 9.91 -2.48 11.77
C ARG A 60 9.00 -3.12 12.83
N GLY A 61 8.93 -4.46 12.88
CA GLY A 61 8.13 -5.20 13.84
C GLY A 61 6.70 -5.54 13.39
N GLY A 62 6.35 -5.21 12.15
CA GLY A 62 5.05 -5.51 11.57
C GLY A 62 4.82 -7.01 11.40
N GLN A 63 3.60 -7.45 11.72
CA GLN A 63 3.16 -8.83 11.49
C GLN A 63 2.24 -8.88 10.28
N ILE A 64 2.58 -9.74 9.31
CA ILE A 64 1.78 -9.89 8.09
C ILE A 64 0.67 -10.91 8.37
N ASP A 65 -0.54 -10.41 8.60
CA ASP A 65 -1.79 -11.19 8.65
C ASP A 65 -2.65 -11.01 7.38
N ALA A 66 -2.02 -10.52 6.30
CA ALA A 66 -2.64 -10.30 4.99
C ALA A 66 -1.95 -11.13 3.90
N HIS A 67 -2.45 -11.05 2.66
CA HIS A 67 -1.73 -11.64 1.53
C HIS A 67 -0.40 -10.90 1.27
N ILE A 68 0.48 -11.55 0.49
CA ILE A 68 1.83 -11.02 0.19
C ILE A 68 1.82 -9.62 -0.44
N GLY A 69 0.71 -9.19 -1.05
CA GLY A 69 0.56 -7.84 -1.61
C GLY A 69 0.02 -6.79 -0.65
N GLY A 70 -0.49 -7.19 0.52
CA GLY A 70 -1.32 -6.32 1.37
C GLY A 70 -0.64 -5.03 1.82
N VAL A 71 0.64 -5.10 2.23
CA VAL A 71 1.40 -3.92 2.67
C VAL A 71 1.63 -2.95 1.51
N ALA A 72 2.00 -3.47 0.33
CA ALA A 72 2.21 -2.64 -0.85
C ALA A 72 0.90 -2.01 -1.37
N GLU A 73 -0.20 -2.76 -1.34
CA GLU A 73 -1.52 -2.23 -1.69
C GLU A 73 -1.96 -1.12 -0.73
N ALA A 74 -1.75 -1.29 0.59
CA ALA A 74 -2.04 -0.26 1.58
C ALA A 74 -1.21 1.01 1.36
N LEU A 75 0.09 0.88 1.04
CA LEU A 75 0.96 2.01 0.72
C LEU A 75 0.51 2.76 -0.53
N LEU A 76 0.14 2.04 -1.60
CA LEU A 76 -0.38 2.67 -2.82
C LEU A 76 -1.71 3.37 -2.59
N LYS A 77 -2.59 2.79 -1.75
CA LYS A 77 -3.86 3.41 -1.34
C LYS A 77 -3.62 4.75 -0.64
N LEU A 78 -2.81 4.76 0.43
CA LEU A 78 -2.49 5.97 1.18
C LEU A 78 -1.83 7.05 0.31
N ARG A 79 -0.94 6.64 -0.60
CA ARG A 79 -0.29 7.55 -1.54
C ARG A 79 -1.29 8.20 -2.50
N ALA A 80 -2.22 7.42 -3.04
CA ALA A 80 -3.28 7.95 -3.90
C ALA A 80 -4.17 8.97 -3.17
N GLU A 81 -4.60 8.64 -1.94
CA GLU A 81 -5.41 9.53 -1.10
C GLU A 81 -4.69 10.86 -0.80
N ARG A 82 -3.38 10.82 -0.55
CA ARG A 82 -2.55 12.02 -0.33
C ARG A 82 -2.49 12.90 -1.59
N THR A 83 -2.29 12.31 -2.77
CA THR A 83 -2.27 13.06 -4.04
C THR A 83 -3.63 13.70 -4.34
N GLU A 84 -4.73 12.95 -4.19
CA GLU A 84 -6.09 13.46 -4.40
C GLU A 84 -6.43 14.62 -3.44
N HIS A 85 -5.93 14.58 -2.20
CA HIS A 85 -6.11 15.66 -1.23
C HIS A 85 -5.34 16.94 -1.61
N THR A 86 -4.10 16.80 -2.08
CA THR A 86 -3.28 17.95 -2.54
C THR A 86 -3.95 18.65 -3.73
N GLU A 87 -4.34 17.90 -4.77
CA GLU A 87 -4.98 18.46 -5.96
C GLU A 87 -6.31 19.17 -5.68
N ARG A 88 -7.03 18.75 -4.63
CA ARG A 88 -8.28 19.37 -4.21
C ARG A 88 -8.08 20.68 -3.44
N THR A 89 -6.95 20.83 -2.77
CA THR A 89 -6.63 22.00 -1.94
C THR A 89 -6.03 23.14 -2.80
N GLU A 90 -5.47 22.81 -3.96
CA GLU A 90 -4.89 23.76 -4.92
C GLU A 90 -5.90 24.31 -5.96
N ARG A 91 -7.17 23.90 -5.90
CA ARG A 91 -8.27 24.39 -6.76
C ARG A 91 -9.18 25.36 -6.02
#